data_AF-A0A414RCM8-F1
#
_entry.id   AF-A0A414RCM8-F1
#
_cell.length_a   1.000
_cell.length_b   1.000
_cell.length_c   1.000
_cell.angle_alpha   90.00
_cell.angle_beta   90.00
_cell.angle_gamma   90.00
#
_symmetry.space_group_name_H-M   'P 1'
#
loop_
_entity.id
_entity.type
_entity.pdbx_description
1 polymer ?
#
loop_
_entity_poly.entity_id
_entity_poly.type
_entity_poly.pdbx_seq_one_letter_code
_entity_poly.pdbx_strand_id
1 'polypeptide(L)'
;MSRYNKIHRILDIFYMGLNDKYFSTQELSYKYNVSKKTVSRDINEIRSFLSEYRDIIGNAEIVYDRKKQKYHMVYYDYSVQSHSSTCDE
;
A
#
# COMPACT_ATOMS: atom_id res chain seq x y z
N MET A 1 8.74 0.32 27.73
CA MET A 1 8.89 0.11 26.27
C MET A 1 8.50 1.39 25.55
N SER A 2 9.44 2.02 24.85
CA SER A 2 9.13 3.24 24.07
C SER A 2 8.18 2.86 22.93
N ARG A 3 7.06 3.59 22.81
CA ARG A 3 6.09 3.40 21.72
C ARG A 3 6.80 3.62 20.39
N TYR A 4 6.66 2.68 19.45
CA TYR A 4 7.21 2.87 18.11
C TYR A 4 6.60 4.15 17.50
N ASN A 5 7.45 5.09 17.09
CA ASN A 5 7.00 6.38 16.56
C ASN A 5 6.08 6.15 15.35
N LYS A 6 4.98 6.93 15.25
CA LYS A 6 4.00 6.83 14.16
C LYS A 6 4.66 6.95 12.79
N ILE A 7 5.55 7.92 12.59
CA ILE A 7 6.20 8.18 11.31
C ILE A 7 7.03 6.96 10.89
N HIS A 8 7.87 6.44 11.77
CA HIS A 8 8.65 5.24 11.48
C HIS A 8 7.78 4.03 11.16
N ARG A 9 6.63 3.87 11.84
CA ARG A 9 5.70 2.76 11.57
C ARG A 9 5.10 2.85 10.17
N ILE A 10 4.65 4.04 9.78
CA ILE A 10 4.09 4.29 8.44
C ILE A 10 5.14 4.03 7.37
N LEU A 11 6.36 4.56 7.55
CA LEU A 11 7.46 4.37 6.61
C LEU A 11 7.86 2.89 6.47
N ASP A 12 7.93 2.15 7.58
CA ASP A 12 8.26 0.72 7.55
C ASP A 12 7.17 -0.11 6.86
N ILE A 13 5.88 0.16 7.11
CA ILE A 13 4.77 -0.51 6.40
C ILE A 13 4.81 -0.18 4.91
N PHE A 14 5.04 1.09 4.55
CA PHE A 14 5.16 1.51 3.16
C PHE A 14 6.33 0.80 2.47
N TYR A 15 7.51 0.78 3.10
CA TYR A 15 8.69 0.09 2.60
C TYR A 15 8.44 -1.42 2.46
N MET A 16 7.73 -2.07 3.39
CA MET A 16 7.33 -3.48 3.24
C MET A 16 6.48 -3.69 1.99
N GLY A 17 5.53 -2.78 1.70
CA GLY A 17 4.72 -2.80 0.49
C GLY A 17 5.56 -2.67 -0.78
N LEU A 18 6.54 -1.75 -0.80
CA LEU A 18 7.46 -1.57 -1.94
C LEU A 18 8.31 -2.80 -2.25
N ASN A 19 8.55 -3.68 -1.26
CA ASN A 19 9.33 -4.91 -1.41
C ASN A 19 8.43 -6.15 -1.61
N ASP A 20 7.20 -5.97 -2.10
CA ASP A 20 6.22 -7.03 -2.37
C ASP A 20 5.92 -7.95 -1.18
N LYS A 21 6.10 -7.46 0.06
CA LYS A 21 5.85 -8.24 1.26
C LYS A 21 4.37 -8.21 1.63
N TYR A 22 3.85 -9.39 1.98
CA TYR A 22 2.53 -9.52 2.61
C TYR A 22 2.60 -9.23 4.11
N PHE A 23 1.63 -8.47 4.63
CA PHE A 23 1.55 -8.13 6.05
C PHE A 23 0.11 -8.13 6.58
N SER A 24 -0.09 -8.54 7.83
CA SER A 24 -1.39 -8.45 8.51
C SER A 24 -1.39 -7.39 9.61
N THR A 25 -2.57 -6.88 9.96
CA THR A 25 -2.73 -6.00 11.12
C THR A 25 -2.34 -6.67 12.43
N GLN A 26 -2.45 -8.01 12.51
CA GLN A 26 -2.03 -8.78 13.68
C GLN A 26 -0.50 -8.79 13.85
N GLU A 27 0.24 -9.15 12.79
CA GLU A 27 1.71 -9.18 12.80
C GLU A 27 2.29 -7.80 13.13
N LEU A 28 1.77 -6.76 12.48
CA LEU A 28 2.20 -5.37 12.70
C LEU A 28 1.82 -4.86 14.10
N SER A 29 0.64 -5.22 14.61
CA SER A 29 0.21 -4.86 15.98
C SER A 29 1.19 -5.38 17.02
N TYR A 30 1.63 -6.64 16.88
CA TYR A 30 2.67 -7.22 17.74
C TYR A 30 4.03 -6.55 17.53
N LYS A 31 4.48 -6.40 16.27
CA LYS A 31 5.79 -5.79 15.91
C LYS A 31 5.97 -4.41 16.54
N TYR A 32 4.95 -3.56 16.45
CA TYR A 32 5.05 -2.17 16.89
C TYR A 32 4.48 -1.90 18.28
N ASN A 33 3.93 -2.94 18.95
CA ASN A 33 3.25 -2.85 20.23
C ASN A 33 2.14 -1.76 20.23
N VAL A 34 1.25 -1.81 19.23
CA VAL A 34 0.09 -0.92 19.10
C VAL A 34 -1.16 -1.72 18.78
N SER A 35 -2.35 -1.13 18.97
CA SER A 35 -3.61 -1.81 18.62
C SER A 35 -3.72 -2.08 17.11
N LYS A 36 -4.43 -3.15 16.72
CA LYS A 36 -4.80 -3.39 15.32
C LYS A 36 -5.51 -2.18 14.69
N LYS A 37 -6.36 -1.49 15.46
CA LYS A 37 -7.04 -0.26 15.03
C LYS A 37 -6.05 0.87 14.69
N THR A 38 -4.93 0.96 15.40
CA THR A 38 -3.84 1.90 15.06
C THR A 38 -3.22 1.51 13.73
N VAL A 39 -2.83 0.24 13.56
CA VAL A 39 -2.26 -0.25 12.29
C VAL A 39 -3.20 0.00 11.11
N SER A 40 -4.50 -0.26 11.25
CA SER A 40 -5.48 0.02 10.19
C SER A 40 -5.54 1.49 9.81
N ARG A 41 -5.38 2.42 10.76
CA ARG A 41 -5.29 3.85 10.46
C ARG A 41 -4.00 4.18 9.72
N ASP A 42 -2.87 3.62 10.14
CA ASP A 42 -1.60 3.82 9.44
C ASP A 42 -1.66 3.31 7.99
N ILE A 43 -2.27 2.15 7.75
CA ILE A 43 -2.49 1.61 6.39
C ILE A 43 -3.38 2.56 5.58
N ASN A 44 -4.43 3.12 6.17
CA ASN A 44 -5.30 4.07 5.49
C ASN A 44 -4.57 5.38 5.15
N GLU A 45 -3.68 5.87 6.02
CA GLU A 45 -2.84 7.03 5.71
C GLU A 45 -1.94 6.76 4.49
N ILE A 46 -1.38 5.55 4.37
CA ILE A 46 -0.60 5.16 3.19
C ILE A 46 -1.49 5.07 1.95
N ARG A 47 -2.71 4.54 2.05
CA ARG A 47 -3.66 4.50 0.91
C ARG A 47 -4.05 5.90 0.45
N SER A 48 -4.30 6.82 1.38
CA SER A 48 -4.56 8.22 1.05
C SER A 48 -3.37 8.85 0.32
N PHE A 49 -2.15 8.65 0.84
CA PHE A 49 -0.93 9.11 0.19
C PHE A 49 -0.79 8.56 -1.24
N LEU A 50 -0.91 7.24 -1.43
CA LEU A 50 -0.83 6.64 -2.76
C LEU A 50 -1.88 7.18 -3.74
N SER A 51 -3.09 7.46 -3.25
CA SER A 51 -4.16 8.02 -4.07
C SER A 51 -3.91 9.48 -4.45
N GLU A 52 -3.34 10.28 -3.55
CA GLU A 52 -3.06 11.70 -3.78
C GLU A 52 -1.88 11.91 -4.75
N TYR A 53 -0.91 10.98 -4.74
CA TYR A 53 0.31 11.05 -5.56
C TYR A 53 0.28 10.06 -6.73
N ARG A 54 -0.92 9.64 -7.18
CA ARG A 54 -1.11 8.65 -8.26
C ARG A 54 -0.41 9.02 -9.57
N ASP A 55 -0.37 10.32 -9.91
CA ASP A 55 0.28 10.80 -11.14
C ASP A 55 1.81 10.65 -11.10
N ILE A 56 2.40 10.54 -9.90
CA ILE A 56 3.85 10.44 -9.69
C ILE A 56 4.28 9.01 -9.41
N ILE A 57 3.55 8.32 -8.52
CA ILE A 57 3.87 6.96 -8.05
C ILE A 57 3.30 5.90 -9.01
N GLY A 58 2.44 6.31 -9.95
CA GLY A 58 1.65 5.43 -10.77
C GLY A 58 0.43 4.91 -10.03
N ASN A 59 -0.27 3.96 -10.62
CA ASN A 59 -1.43 3.32 -10.02
C ASN A 59 -1.00 2.25 -9.00
N ALA A 60 -0.32 2.66 -7.93
CA ALA A 60 0.01 1.78 -6.82
C ALA A 60 -1.11 1.79 -5.76
N GLU A 61 -1.46 0.62 -5.22
CA GLU A 61 -2.45 0.51 -4.15
C GLU A 61 -2.06 -0.57 -3.13
N ILE A 62 -2.34 -0.33 -1.84
CA ILE A 62 -2.34 -1.40 -0.84
C ILE A 62 -3.70 -2.09 -0.85
N VAL A 63 -3.74 -3.38 -1.17
CA VAL A 63 -4.98 -4.18 -1.25
C VAL A 63 -4.98 -5.32 -0.23
N TYR A 64 -6.17 -5.73 0.21
CA TYR A 64 -6.33 -6.85 1.14
C TYR A 64 -6.66 -8.14 0.39
N ASP A 65 -5.76 -9.11 0.44
CA ASP A 65 -5.98 -10.47 -0.05
C ASP A 65 -6.78 -11.26 0.99
N ARG A 66 -8.06 -11.52 0.69
CA ARG A 66 -8.97 -12.28 1.56
C ARG A 66 -8.55 -13.75 1.73
N LYS A 67 -7.91 -14.37 0.73
CA LYS A 67 -7.47 -15.77 0.79
C LYS A 67 -6.27 -15.90 1.72
N LYS A 68 -5.30 -14.99 1.63
CA LYS A 68 -4.11 -14.96 2.49
C LYS A 68 -4.35 -14.24 3.83
N GLN A 69 -5.47 -13.55 3.98
CA GLN A 69 -5.80 -12.68 5.09
C GLN A 69 -4.74 -11.60 5.37
N LYS A 70 -4.09 -11.10 4.32
CA LYS A 70 -2.96 -10.17 4.40
C LYS A 70 -3.10 -9.04 3.38
N TYR A 71 -2.50 -7.91 3.71
CA TYR A 71 -2.31 -6.79 2.80
C TYR A 71 -1.04 -6.99 1.96
N HIS A 72 -1.03 -6.44 0.76
CA HIS A 72 0.14 -6.30 -0.11
C HIS A 72 -0.03 -5.07 -1.02
N MET A 73 1.05 -4.62 -1.65
CA MET A 73 1.01 -3.58 -2.65
C MET A 73 0.81 -4.19 -4.04
N VAL A 74 0.01 -3.54 -4.88
CA VAL A 74 -0.16 -3.86 -6.29
C VAL A 74 0.15 -2.62 -7.11
N TYR A 75 0.67 -2.83 -8.32
CA TYR A 75 0.95 -1.80 -9.29
C TYR A 75 0.14 -2.11 -10.55
N TYR A 76 -0.73 -1.17 -10.97
CA TYR A 76 -1.45 -1.30 -12.24
C TYR A 76 -0.62 -0.63 -13.33
N ASP A 77 -0.25 -1.39 -14.36
CA ASP A 77 0.51 -0.88 -15.49
C ASP A 77 -0.39 0.01 -16.38
N TYR A 78 0.17 1.10 -16.91
CA TYR A 78 -0.50 1.99 -17.88
C TYR A 78 -0.42 1.47 -19.32
N SER A 79 0.22 0.32 -19.55
CA SER A 79 0.57 -0.20 -20.88
C SER A 79 -0.60 -0.82 -21.68
N VAL A 80 -1.81 -0.26 -21.66
CA VAL A 80 -2.78 -0.47 -22.76
C VAL A 80 -3.72 0.73 -22.94
N GLN A 81 -3.19 1.82 -23.47
CA GLN A 81 -3.97 2.75 -24.29
C GLN A 81 -3.06 3.45 -25.30
N SER A 82 -2.31 2.64 -26.05
CA SER A 82 -1.92 3.03 -27.40
C SER A 82 -3.21 3.27 -28.17
N HIS A 83 -3.54 4.54 -28.41
CA HIS A 83 -4.45 4.91 -29.49
C HIS A 83 -3.81 4.48 -30.81
N SER A 84 -4.01 3.21 -31.17
CA SER A 84 -3.92 2.78 -32.56
C SER A 84 -5.25 3.13 -33.22
N SER A 85 -5.37 4.36 -33.69
CA SER A 85 -6.25 4.71 -34.79
C SER A 85 -5.41 5.45 -35.82
N THR A 86 -4.57 4.68 -36.50
CA THR A 86 -4.19 4.98 -37.88
C THR A 86 -5.43 4.83 -38.75
N CYS A 87 -5.74 5.89 -39.49
CA CYS A 87 -6.38 5.97 -40.80
C CYS A 87 -7.41 4.89 -41.18
N ASP A 88 -8.66 5.32 -41.38
CA ASP A 88 -9.50 4.82 -42.48
C ASP A 88 -10.08 6.03 -43.23
N GLU A 89 -9.75 6.05 -44.54
CA GLU A 89 -10.19 6.88 -45.70
C GLU A 89 -10.01 8.41 -45.70
#